data_AF-A0AA35R6T2-F1
#
_entry.id   AF-A0AA35R6T2-F1
#
_cell.length_a   1.000
_cell.length_b   1.000
_cell.length_c   1.000
_cell.angle_alpha   90.00
_cell.angle_beta   90.00
_cell.angle_gamma   90.00
#
_symmetry.space_group_name_H-M   'P 1'
#
loop_
_entity.id
_entity.type
_entity.pdbx_description
1 polymer ?
#
loop_
_entity_poly.entity_id
_entity_poly.type
_entity_poly.pdbx_seq_one_letter_code
_entity_poly.pdbx_strand_id
1 'polypeptide(L)' 'MTCAACVYHVERALGGVPGVAKATVSLGVERATVEYAPGLTGLEDLRRAVEGAGY' A
#
# COMPACT_ATOMS: atom_id res chain seq x y z
N MET A 1 -5.96 4.87 9.98
CA MET A 1 -6.25 5.74 8.83
C MET A 1 -7.61 6.39 9.05
N THR A 2 -7.72 7.72 9.09
CA THR A 2 -8.94 8.37 9.60
C THR A 2 -9.71 9.18 8.55
N CYS A 3 -9.17 9.34 7.33
CA CYS A 3 -9.86 10.05 6.25
C CYS A 3 -9.56 9.48 4.86
N ALA A 4 -10.37 9.84 3.87
CA ALA A 4 -10.19 9.44 2.47
C ALA A 4 -8.83 9.85 1.89
N ALA A 5 -8.25 10.96 2.37
CA ALA A 5 -6.90 11.34 1.94
C ALA A 5 -5.81 10.40 2.48
N CYS A 6 -6.00 9.81 3.67
CA CYS A 6 -5.09 8.80 4.21
C CYS A 6 -5.09 7.53 3.35
N VAL A 7 -6.25 7.10 2.88
CA VAL A 7 -6.38 5.98 1.92
C VAL A 7 -5.60 6.26 0.67
N TYR A 8 -5.88 7.40 0.05
CA TYR A 8 -5.24 7.77 -1.20
C TYR A 8 -3.72 7.85 -1.07
N HIS A 9 -3.23 8.34 0.07
CA HIS A 9 -1.81 8.41 0.35
C HIS A 9 -1.18 7.01 0.42
N VAL A 10 -1.79 6.08 1.16
CA VAL A 10 -1.28 4.71 1.29
C VAL A 10 -1.41 3.93 -0.02
N GLU A 11 -2.50 4.09 -0.76
CA GLU A 11 -2.66 3.50 -2.10
C GLU A 11 -1.58 3.99 -3.06
N ARG A 12 -1.28 5.28 -3.07
CA ARG A 12 -0.18 5.84 -3.87
C ARG A 12 1.18 5.32 -3.44
N ALA A 13 1.44 5.25 -2.14
CA ALA A 13 2.71 4.75 -1.62
C ALA A 13 2.94 3.29 -2.05
N LEU A 14 1.93 2.44 -1.89
CA LEU A 14 1.97 1.05 -2.33
C LEU A 14 2.08 0.93 -3.85
N GLY A 15 1.32 1.72 -4.61
CA GLY A 15 1.39 1.73 -6.08
C GLY A 15 2.72 2.24 -6.64
N GLY A 16 3.50 2.99 -5.85
CA GLY A 16 4.85 3.44 -6.21
C GLY A 16 5.94 2.39 -6.00
N VAL A 17 5.64 1.28 -5.34
CA VAL A 17 6.62 0.22 -5.08
C VAL A 17 6.87 -0.56 -6.39
N PRO A 18 8.13 -0.72 -6.83
CA PRO A 18 8.45 -1.49 -8.02
C PRO A 18 7.92 -2.92 -7.92
N GLY A 19 7.17 -3.37 -8.93
CA GLY A 19 6.56 -4.70 -8.98
C GLY A 19 5.12 -4.76 -8.46
N VAL A 20 4.57 -3.66 -7.93
CA VAL A 20 3.13 -3.57 -7.62
C VAL A 20 2.35 -3.27 -8.90
N ALA A 21 1.40 -4.15 -9.23
CA ALA A 21 0.49 -3.99 -10.35
C ALA A 21 -0.76 -3.21 -9.94
N LYS A 22 -1.26 -3.44 -8.71
CA LYS A 22 -2.44 -2.77 -8.17
C LYS A 22 -2.39 -2.73 -6.65
N ALA A 23 -2.81 -1.61 -6.07
CA ALA A 23 -3.03 -1.46 -4.65
C ALA A 23 -4.41 -0.84 -4.43
N THR A 24 -5.14 -1.36 -3.44
CA THR A 24 -6.44 -0.81 -3.03
C THR A 24 -6.54 -0.84 -1.52
N VAL A 25 -6.99 0.25 -0.92
CA VAL A 25 -7.10 0.39 0.55
C VAL A 25 -8.53 0.70 0.93
N SER A 26 -9.04 -0.06 1.89
CA SER A 26 -10.40 0.08 2.42
C SER A 26 -10.35 0.58 3.85
N LEU A 27 -10.85 1.81 4.08
CA LEU A 27 -10.99 2.39 5.44
C LEU A 27 -11.95 1.60 6.31
N GLY A 28 -13.10 1.21 5.75
CA GLY A 28 -14.17 0.58 6.54
C GLY A 28 -13.77 -0.73 7.21
N VAL A 29 -12.71 -1.38 6.73
CA VAL A 29 -12.17 -2.63 7.28
C VAL A 29 -10.67 -2.56 7.57
N GLU A 30 -10.08 -1.37 7.54
CA GLU A 30 -8.66 -1.11 7.83
C GLU A 30 -7.69 -2.07 7.12
N ARG A 31 -7.95 -2.34 5.83
CA ARG A 31 -7.19 -3.33 5.05
C ARG A 31 -6.69 -2.77 3.73
N ALA A 32 -5.44 -3.08 3.41
CA ALA A 32 -4.85 -2.90 2.10
C ALA A 32 -4.79 -4.25 1.37
N THR A 33 -5.16 -4.26 0.09
CA THR A 33 -5.01 -5.40 -0.81
C THR A 33 -4.09 -4.99 -1.95
N VAL A 34 -3.04 -5.79 -2.18
CA VAL A 34 -1.99 -5.48 -3.14
C VAL A 34 -1.75 -6.68 -4.05
N GLU A 35 -1.77 -6.43 -5.34
CA GLU A 35 -1.36 -7.37 -6.38
C GLU A 35 0.06 -6.97 -6.81
N TYR A 36 1.02 -7.86 -6.60
CA TYR A 36 2.43 -7.60 -6.87
C TYR A 36 3.13 -8.84 -7.47
N ALA A 37 4.23 -8.61 -8.17
CA ALA A 37 5.05 -9.66 -8.76
C ALA A 37 6.01 -10.25 -7.71
N PRO A 38 5.82 -11.52 -7.30
CA PRO A 38 6.76 -12.17 -6.38
C PRO A 38 8.13 -12.28 -7.02
N GLY A 39 9.17 -11.81 -6.32
CA GLY A 39 10.56 -11.74 -6.80
C GLY A 39 11.04 -10.33 -7.17
N LEU A 40 10.12 -9.39 -7.44
CA LEU A 40 10.43 -7.96 -7.57
C LEU A 40 10.05 -7.17 -6.31
N THR A 41 8.99 -7.60 -5.64
CA THR A 41 8.51 -7.01 -4.40
C THR A 41 8.26 -8.10 -3.36
N GLY A 42 8.60 -7.82 -2.11
CA GLY A 42 8.24 -8.64 -0.95
C GLY A 42 7.28 -7.95 0.00
N LEU A 43 6.78 -8.72 0.96
CA LEU A 43 5.92 -8.19 2.03
C LEU A 43 6.62 -7.06 2.82
N GLU A 44 7.93 -7.18 3.02
CA GLU A 44 8.75 -6.19 3.73
C GLU A 44 8.83 -4.84 2.99
N ASP A 45 8.93 -4.85 1.65
CA ASP A 45 8.94 -3.62 0.85
C ASP A 45 7.59 -2.90 0.94
N LEU A 46 6.49 -3.66 0.89
CA LEU A 46 5.15 -3.12 1.06
C LEU A 46 4.97 -2.55 2.47
N ARG A 47 5.44 -3.24 3.50
CA ARG A 47 5.42 -2.76 4.89
C ARG A 47 6.15 -1.43 5.03
N ARG A 48 7.36 -1.33 4.48
CA ARG A 48 8.15 -0.09 4.48
C ARG A 48 7.48 1.05 3.74
N ALA A 49 6.78 0.77 2.64
CA ALA A 49 6.04 1.79 1.90
C ALA A 49 4.89 2.37 2.73
N VAL A 50 4.19 1.53 3.50
CA VAL A 50 3.12 1.96 4.42
C VAL A 50 3.70 2.76 5.59
N GLU A 51 4.80 2.29 6.20
CA GLU A 51 5.51 3.02 7.27
C GLU A 51 6.03 4.37 6.78
N GLY A 52 6.59 4.43 5.57
CA GLY A 52 7.05 5.66 4.94
C GLY A 52 5.93 6.64 4.61
N ALA A 53 4.68 6.16 4.45
CA ALA A 53 3.49 7.00 4.34
C ALA A 53 2.97 7.49 5.71
N GLY A 54 3.61 7.09 6.81
CA GLY A 54 3.31 7.51 8.17
C GLY A 54 2.40 6.56 8.95
N TYR A 55 2.36 5.27 8.61
CA TYR A 55 1.56 4.23 9.26
C TYR A 55 2.38 2.98 9.60
#